data_AF-A0A2S9GE53-F1
#
_entry.id   AF-A0A2S9GE53-F1
#
_cell.length_a   1.000
_cell.length_b   1.000
_cell.length_c   1.000
_cell.angle_alpha   90.00
_cell.angle_beta   90.00
_cell.angle_gamma   90.00
#
_symmetry.space_group_name_H-M   'P 1'
#
loop_
_entity.id
_entity.type
_entity.pdbx_description
1 polymer ?
#
loop_
_entity_poly.entity_id
_entity_poly.type
_entity_poly.pdbx_seq_one_letter_code
_entity_poly.pdbx_strand_id
1 'polypeptide(L)' 'FPGLTAIDVSDIAQLPGALRVALDRDGPAVVAVDCSPDEIPPFAAFLTTKGKPHVATSA' A
#
# COMPACT_ATOMS: atom_id res chain seq x y z
N PHE A 1 -6.71 12.78 -13.56
CA PHE A 1 -5.43 12.67 -14.27
C PHE A 1 -5.62 11.83 -15.52
N PRO A 2 -5.73 12.46 -16.71
CA PRO A 2 -5.81 11.73 -17.97
C PRO A 2 -4.57 10.83 -18.15
N GLY A 3 -4.76 9.56 -18.47
CA GLY A 3 -3.66 8.60 -18.69
C GLY A 3 -3.04 8.00 -17.42
N LEU A 4 -3.59 8.27 -16.23
CA LEU A 4 -3.16 7.63 -14.99
C LEU A 4 -3.43 6.12 -15.05
N THR A 5 -2.38 5.32 -14.87
CA THR A 5 -2.52 3.87 -14.72
C THR A 5 -3.19 3.59 -13.38
N ALA A 6 -4.40 3.02 -13.41
CA ALA A 6 -5.16 2.64 -12.22
C ALA A 6 -5.61 1.19 -12.37
N ILE A 7 -5.29 0.35 -11.38
CA ILE A 7 -5.54 -1.09 -11.41
C ILE A 7 -6.18 -1.49 -10.08
N ASP A 8 -7.32 -2.18 -10.14
CA ASP A 8 -7.94 -2.83 -8.99
C ASP A 8 -7.52 -4.30 -8.93
N VAL A 9 -7.14 -4.74 -7.73
CA VAL A 9 -6.68 -6.11 -7.44
C VAL A 9 -7.58 -6.68 -6.36
N SER A 10 -8.30 -7.75 -6.68
CA SER A 10 -9.18 -8.45 -5.74
C SER A 10 -8.76 -9.90 -5.47
N ASP A 11 -7.68 -10.37 -6.12
CA ASP A 11 -7.11 -11.69 -5.91
C ASP A 11 -5.59 -11.62 -5.81
N ILE A 12 -5.02 -12.41 -4.89
CA ILE A 12 -3.59 -12.42 -4.63
C ILE A 12 -2.74 -12.78 -5.86
N ALA A 13 -3.26 -13.61 -6.78
CA ALA A 13 -2.57 -13.99 -8.01
C ALA A 13 -2.46 -12.83 -9.02
N GLN A 14 -3.29 -11.80 -8.91
CA GLN A 14 -3.26 -10.63 -9.79
C GLN A 14 -2.22 -9.61 -9.35
N LEU A 15 -1.90 -9.57 -8.05
CA LEU A 15 -1.03 -8.57 -7.44
C LEU A 15 0.36 -8.48 -8.11
N PRO A 16 1.08 -9.59 -8.39
CA PRO A 16 2.38 -9.51 -9.06
C PRO A 16 2.31 -8.87 -10.46
N GLY A 17 1.25 -9.19 -11.21
CA GLY A 17 1.02 -8.61 -12.55
C GLY A 17 0.70 -7.12 -12.48
N ALA A 18 -0.17 -6.73 -11.55
CA ALA A 18 -0.53 -5.33 -11.32
C ALA A 18 0.68 -4.48 -10.91
N LEU A 19 1.53 -4.98 -10.01
CA LEU A 19 2.78 -4.29 -9.64
C LEU A 19 3.71 -4.16 -10.84
N ARG A 20 3.87 -5.22 -11.64
CA ARG A 20 4.76 -5.16 -12.80
C ARG A 20 4.32 -4.09 -13.79
N VAL A 21 3.02 -4.00 -14.08
CA VAL A 21 2.46 -2.95 -14.95
C VAL A 21 2.68 -1.56 -14.38
N ALA A 22 2.48 -1.38 -13.06
CA ALA A 22 2.68 -0.09 -12.40
C ALA A 22 4.15 0.34 -12.40
N LEU A 23 5.09 -0.59 -12.23
CA LEU A 23 6.53 -0.33 -12.21
C LEU A 23 7.12 -0.13 -13.61
N ASP A 24 6.59 -0.80 -14.63
CA ASP A 24 7.06 -0.69 -16.02
C ASP A 24 6.57 0.59 -16.72
N ARG A 25 5.61 1.33 -16.12
CA ARG A 25 5.01 2.53 -16.72
C ARG A 25 5.67 3.79 -16.20
N ASP A 26 6.13 4.65 -17.12
CA ASP A 26 6.58 5.99 -16.75
C ASP A 26 5.43 6.83 -16.17
N GLY A 27 5.70 7.47 -15.04
CA GLY A 27 4.77 8.37 -14.36
C GLY A 27 4.01 7.73 -13.21
N PRO A 28 3.01 8.44 -12.64
CA PRO A 28 2.26 7.94 -11.51
C PRO A 28 1.38 6.74 -11.88
N ALA A 29 1.25 5.80 -10.95
CA ALA A 29 0.33 4.68 -11.02
C ALA A 29 -0.37 4.48 -9.67
N VAL A 30 -1.60 3.95 -9.71
CA VAL A 30 -2.39 3.58 -8.54
C VAL A 30 -2.72 2.10 -8.65
N VAL A 31 -2.42 1.35 -7.59
CA VAL A 31 -2.86 -0.04 -7.43
C VAL A 31 -3.72 -0.09 -6.18
N ALA A 32 -5.01 -0.31 -6.35
CA ALA A 32 -5.94 -0.52 -5.25
C ALA A 32 -6.02 -2.03 -4.99
N VAL A 33 -5.69 -2.45 -3.76
CA VAL A 33 -5.71 -3.85 -3.36
C VAL A 33 -6.84 -4.03 -2.36
N ASP A 34 -7.78 -4.90 -2.69
CA ASP A 34 -8.82 -5.32 -1.77
C ASP A 34 -8.21 -6.24 -0.71
N CYS A 35 -8.33 -5.84 0.56
CA CYS A 35 -7.78 -6.54 1.70
C CYS A 35 -8.89 -6.72 2.73
N SER A 36 -9.01 -7.94 3.28
CA SER A 36 -9.95 -8.19 4.36
C SER A 36 -9.56 -7.38 5.60
N PRO A 37 -10.50 -6.61 6.20
CA PRO A 37 -10.22 -5.90 7.44
C PRO A 37 -10.05 -6.84 8.65
N ASP A 38 -10.50 -8.10 8.54
CA ASP A 38 -10.45 -9.09 9.62
C ASP A 38 -9.10 -9.82 9.70
N GLU A 39 -8.26 -9.73 8.67
CA GLU A 39 -6.92 -10.31 8.66
C GLU A 39 -5.94 -9.37 9.36
N ILE A 40 -5.91 -9.45 10.70
CA ILE A 40 -4.97 -8.68 11.51
C ILE A 40 -3.54 -9.19 11.25
N PRO A 41 -2.62 -8.37 10.73
CA PRO A 41 -1.26 -8.81 10.51
C PRO A 41 -0.58 -9.10 11.86
N PRO A 42 0.34 -10.08 11.94
CA PRO A 42 0.98 -10.48 13.18
C PRO A 42 1.78 -9.35 13.85
N PHE A 43 2.11 -8.29 13.11
CA PHE A 43 2.78 -7.11 13.65
C PHE A 43 1.84 -6.03 14.22
N ALA A 44 0.52 -6.15 14.05
CA ALA A 44 -0.46 -5.14 14.49
C ALA A 44 -0.40 -4.88 16.01
N ALA A 45 -0.09 -5.92 16.79
CA ALA A 45 0.12 -5.79 18.23
C ALA A 45 1.25 -4.81 18.60
N PHE A 46 2.24 -4.61 17.72
CA PHE A 46 3.34 -3.65 17.91
C PHE A 46 3.00 -2.23 17.43
N LEU A 47 1.88 -2.03 16.73
CA LEU A 47 1.44 -0.69 16.30
C LEU A 47 0.65 0.05 17.39
N THR A 48 0.10 -0.68 18.36
CA THR A 48 -0.68 -0.10 19.48
C THR A 48 0.18 0.24 20.70
N THR A 49 1.44 -0.21 20.72
CA THR A 49 2.44 0.30 21.65
C THR A 49 2.68 1.78 21.35
N LYS A 50 2.16 2.67 22.22
CA LYS A 50 2.48 4.10 22.19
C LYS A 50 4.00 4.25 22.24
N GLY A 51 4.59 4.57 21.10
CA GLY A 51 5.96 5.05 21.04
C GLY A 51 6.08 6.29 21.93
N LYS A 52 7.22 6.40 22.63
CA LYS A 52 7.68 7.67 23.21
C LYS A 52 7.52 8.75 22.12
N PRO A 53 6.94 9.93 22.41
CA PRO A 53 6.65 10.92 21.38
C PRO A 53 7.91 11.14 20.53
N HIS A 54 7.78 10.94 19.22
CA HIS A 54 8.82 11.32 18.29
C HIS A 54 8.90 12.85 18.39
N VAL A 55 9.94 13.36 19.05
CA VAL A 55 10.27 14.78 19.03
C VAL A 55 10.61 15.09 17.59
N ALA A 56 9.63 15.61 16.84
CA ALA A 56 9.89 16.25 15.57
C ALA A 56 10.65 17.54 15.88
N THR A 57 11.99 17.46 15.87
CA THR A 57 12.81 18.65 15.78
C THR A 57 12.73 19.15 14.35
N SER A 58 11.94 20.20 14.15
CA SER A 58 12.03 21.05 12.97
C SER A 58 13.32 21.86 13.05
N ALA A 59 14.15 21.77 12.01
CA ALA A 59 15.26 22.67 11.71
C ALA A 59 14.98 23.35 10.36
#